data_AF-A0A421CNE3-F1
#
_entry.id   AF-A0A421CNE3-F1
#
_cell.length_a   1.000
_cell.length_b   1.000
_cell.length_c   1.000
_cell.angle_alpha   90.00
_cell.angle_beta   90.00
_cell.angle_gamma   90.00
#
_symmetry.space_group_name_H-M   'P 1'
#
loop_
_entity.id
_entity.type
_entity.pdbx_description
1 polymer ?
#
loop_
_entity_poly.entity_id
_entity_poly.type
_entity_poly.pdbx_seq_one_letter_code
_entity_poly.pdbx_strand_id
1 'polypeptide(L)'
;MAISDKTRKRLWANSGGLCAICKTKVLKELKPGEKHSIVGDECHIVARSPDGPRGEIGSKVPSIDSYENLIILCRNCHKIVDEYPDIYTVDKLGKIKHEHEVMIAENHEVIVDETIGLETDFLPRILTGQDLIHTIGKGLVFEFHKPEDLEDWEYELIGTFLELCSEWGEILSDLPIKGRFDAERALIKELKELESAHFYVFGANISKSVPEQGFVDPVGVSVLSIVRQNDPQIIRIDFNELEKMIDDSDSSY
;
A
#
# COMPACT_ATOMS: atom_id res chain seq x y z
N MET A 1 -15.68 -15.62 -31.79
CA MET A 1 -14.58 -14.63 -31.68
C MET A 1 -13.71 -14.98 -30.50
N ALA A 2 -12.59 -14.29 -30.29
CA ALA A 2 -11.77 -14.44 -29.10
C ALA A 2 -12.02 -13.24 -28.16
N ILE A 3 -11.76 -13.41 -26.86
CA ILE A 3 -11.80 -12.33 -25.88
C ILE A 3 -10.83 -11.23 -26.32
N SER A 4 -11.32 -9.99 -26.42
CA SER A 4 -10.52 -8.84 -26.84
C SER A 4 -9.44 -8.51 -25.81
N ASP A 5 -8.30 -7.94 -26.24
CA ASP A 5 -7.25 -7.54 -25.31
C ASP A 5 -7.71 -6.47 -24.31
N LYS A 6 -8.64 -5.59 -24.71
CA LYS A 6 -9.26 -4.60 -23.81
C LYS A 6 -10.04 -5.31 -22.69
N THR A 7 -10.86 -6.29 -23.06
CA THR A 7 -11.63 -7.10 -22.10
C THR A 7 -10.71 -7.88 -21.18
N ARG A 8 -9.69 -8.54 -21.75
CA ARG A 8 -8.68 -9.31 -21.00
C ARG A 8 -7.97 -8.44 -19.96
N LYS A 9 -7.45 -7.28 -20.36
CA LYS A 9 -6.79 -6.33 -19.45
C LYS A 9 -7.71 -5.93 -18.29
N ARG A 10 -8.95 -5.56 -18.58
CA ARG A 10 -9.95 -5.19 -17.57
C ARG A 10 -10.24 -6.35 -16.62
N LEU A 11 -10.43 -7.55 -17.16
CA LEU A 11 -10.75 -8.75 -16.38
C LEU A 11 -9.61 -9.12 -15.42
N TRP A 12 -8.37 -9.18 -15.93
CA TRP A 12 -7.22 -9.52 -15.10
C TRP A 12 -6.91 -8.45 -14.06
N ALA A 13 -6.99 -7.16 -14.43
CA ALA A 13 -6.81 -6.05 -13.49
C ALA A 13 -7.82 -6.11 -12.34
N ASN A 14 -9.11 -6.25 -12.64
CA ASN A 14 -10.16 -6.27 -11.63
C ASN A 14 -10.20 -7.56 -10.80
N SER A 15 -9.47 -8.61 -11.22
CA SER A 15 -9.28 -9.84 -10.41
C SER A 15 -8.13 -9.75 -9.41
N GLY A 16 -7.26 -8.73 -9.54
CA GLY A 16 -6.03 -8.60 -8.74
C GLY A 16 -5.08 -9.79 -8.88
N GLY A 17 -5.18 -10.57 -9.96
CA GLY A 17 -4.38 -11.79 -10.15
C GLY A 17 -4.71 -12.89 -9.14
N LEU A 18 -5.90 -12.90 -8.55
CA LEU A 18 -6.40 -13.92 -7.64
C LEU A 18 -7.57 -14.70 -8.25
N CYS A 19 -7.76 -15.94 -7.78
CA CYS A 19 -8.97 -16.70 -8.10
C CYS A 19 -10.17 -16.10 -7.37
N ALA A 20 -11.28 -15.86 -8.08
CA ALA A 20 -12.48 -15.28 -7.50
C ALA A 20 -13.13 -16.13 -6.38
N ILE A 21 -12.86 -17.44 -6.34
CA ILE A 21 -13.40 -18.36 -5.32
C ILE A 21 -12.40 -18.55 -4.17
N CYS A 22 -11.25 -19.18 -4.43
CA CYS A 22 -10.31 -19.59 -3.37
C CYS A 22 -9.27 -18.53 -3.01
N LYS A 23 -9.29 -17.37 -3.68
CA LYS A 23 -8.37 -16.23 -3.49
C LYS A 23 -6.88 -16.57 -3.67
N THR A 24 -6.55 -17.74 -4.20
CA THR A 24 -5.16 -18.13 -4.49
C THR A 24 -4.63 -17.33 -5.68
N LYS A 25 -3.36 -16.92 -5.62
CA LYS A 25 -2.65 -16.28 -6.75
C LYS A 25 -2.69 -17.16 -8.01
N VAL A 26 -3.13 -16.55 -9.11
CA VAL A 26 -3.20 -17.19 -10.43
C VAL A 26 -2.04 -16.82 -11.35
N LEU A 27 -1.18 -15.90 -10.90
CA LEU A 27 0.15 -15.66 -11.43
C LEU A 27 1.16 -16.16 -10.39
N LYS A 28 1.96 -17.17 -10.76
CA LYS A 28 2.90 -17.79 -9.85
C LYS A 28 4.32 -17.64 -10.36
N GLU A 29 5.20 -17.24 -9.46
CA GLU A 29 6.64 -17.34 -9.62
C GLU A 29 7.11 -18.52 -8.76
N LEU A 30 7.85 -19.46 -9.36
CA LEU A 30 8.34 -20.65 -8.66
C LEU A 30 9.64 -20.37 -7.89
N LYS A 31 10.45 -19.41 -8.38
CA LYS A 31 11.62 -18.87 -7.71
C LYS A 31 11.81 -17.40 -8.09
N PRO A 32 12.32 -16.55 -7.17
CA PRO A 32 12.59 -15.15 -7.48
C PRO A 32 13.49 -14.98 -8.72
N GLY A 33 13.07 -14.14 -9.65
CA GLY A 33 13.76 -13.85 -10.92
C GLY A 33 13.43 -14.81 -12.07
N GLU A 34 12.51 -15.76 -11.88
CA GLU A 34 12.08 -16.69 -12.95
C GLU A 34 10.82 -16.20 -13.67
N LYS A 35 10.51 -16.86 -14.80
CA LYS A 35 9.31 -16.54 -15.59
C LYS A 35 8.04 -16.84 -14.79
N HIS A 36 7.11 -15.90 -14.83
CA HIS A 36 5.77 -16.06 -14.26
C HIS A 36 4.97 -17.13 -15.03
N SER A 37 4.37 -18.05 -14.28
CA SER A 37 3.43 -19.05 -14.78
C SER A 37 1.99 -18.59 -14.54
N ILE A 38 1.22 -18.51 -15.62
CA ILE A 38 -0.22 -18.22 -15.57
C ILE A 38 -0.96 -19.52 -15.30
N VAL A 39 -1.54 -19.64 -14.11
CA VAL A 39 -2.28 -20.83 -13.63
C VAL A 39 -3.77 -20.56 -13.40
N GLY A 40 -4.25 -19.38 -13.80
CA GLY A 40 -5.66 -19.03 -13.88
C GLY A 40 -6.18 -19.00 -15.30
N ASP A 41 -7.48 -19.21 -15.43
CA ASP A 41 -8.21 -19.25 -16.69
C ASP A 41 -9.22 -18.09 -16.75
N GLU A 42 -9.46 -17.61 -17.97
CA GLU A 42 -10.53 -16.66 -18.32
C GLU A 42 -11.82 -17.45 -18.54
N CYS A 43 -12.57 -17.69 -17.47
CA CYS A 43 -13.73 -18.58 -17.49
C CYS A 43 -14.99 -17.83 -17.92
N HIS A 44 -15.80 -18.45 -18.78
CA HIS A 44 -17.14 -17.96 -19.08
C HIS A 44 -18.12 -18.38 -17.99
N ILE A 45 -18.95 -17.43 -17.52
CA ILE A 45 -20.08 -17.72 -16.62
C ILE A 45 -21.15 -18.52 -17.38
N VAL A 46 -21.46 -18.09 -18.61
CA VAL A 46 -22.31 -18.81 -19.57
C VAL A 46 -21.46 -19.29 -20.74
N ALA A 47 -21.41 -20.60 -20.95
CA ALA A 47 -20.61 -21.20 -22.01
C ALA A 47 -21.06 -20.77 -23.41
N ARG A 48 -20.11 -20.76 -24.34
CA ARG A 48 -20.36 -20.49 -25.77
C ARG A 48 -21.24 -21.57 -26.42
N SER A 49 -20.96 -22.82 -26.09
CA SER A 49 -21.69 -23.96 -26.64
C SER A 49 -23.01 -24.12 -25.88
N PRO A 50 -24.15 -24.32 -26.56
CA PRO A 50 -25.42 -24.66 -25.90
C PRO A 50 -25.32 -25.88 -24.99
N ASP A 51 -24.50 -26.86 -25.36
CA ASP A 51 -24.25 -28.08 -24.56
C ASP A 51 -23.17 -27.88 -23.47
N GLY A 52 -22.58 -26.68 -23.38
CA GLY A 52 -21.60 -26.34 -22.37
C GLY A 52 -22.26 -25.90 -21.05
N PRO A 53 -21.49 -25.73 -19.98
CA PRO A 53 -22.01 -25.31 -18.68
C PRO A 53 -22.81 -23.99 -18.76
N ARG A 54 -24.10 -24.05 -18.40
CA ARG A 54 -25.06 -22.94 -18.46
C ARG A 54 -25.29 -22.39 -19.88
N GLY A 55 -24.88 -23.13 -20.91
CA GLY A 55 -24.91 -22.70 -22.31
C GLY A 55 -26.32 -22.58 -22.90
N GLU A 56 -27.32 -23.23 -22.29
CA GLU A 56 -28.72 -23.21 -22.71
C GLU A 56 -29.34 -21.82 -22.67
N ILE A 57 -28.80 -20.93 -21.85
CA ILE A 57 -29.20 -19.52 -21.78
C ILE A 57 -28.24 -18.58 -22.52
N GLY A 58 -27.32 -19.10 -23.33
CA GLY A 58 -26.34 -18.31 -24.09
C GLY A 58 -26.96 -17.23 -24.98
N SER A 59 -28.18 -17.45 -25.49
CA SER A 59 -28.94 -16.46 -26.26
C SER A 59 -29.39 -15.23 -25.46
N LYS A 60 -29.41 -15.32 -24.12
CA LYS A 60 -29.76 -14.23 -23.22
C LYS A 60 -28.56 -13.34 -22.86
N VAL A 61 -27.34 -13.76 -23.21
CA VAL A 61 -26.12 -12.98 -22.97
C VAL A 61 -25.87 -12.09 -24.19
N PRO A 62 -25.79 -10.75 -24.04
CA PRO A 62 -25.59 -9.84 -25.17
C PRO A 62 -24.30 -10.11 -25.96
N SER A 63 -23.27 -10.61 -25.29
CA SER A 63 -22.01 -11.03 -25.90
C SER A 63 -21.32 -12.07 -25.03
N ILE A 64 -21.04 -13.25 -25.60
CA ILE A 64 -20.37 -14.35 -24.90
C ILE A 64 -18.98 -13.94 -24.38
N ASP A 65 -18.24 -13.12 -25.13
CA ASP A 65 -16.89 -12.70 -24.76
C ASP A 65 -16.88 -11.34 -24.01
N SER A 66 -18.02 -10.92 -23.44
CA SER A 66 -18.10 -9.67 -22.67
C SER A 66 -17.46 -9.81 -21.30
N TYR A 67 -17.01 -8.69 -20.73
CA TYR A 67 -16.43 -8.65 -19.39
C TYR A 67 -17.39 -9.21 -18.32
N GLU A 68 -18.68 -8.92 -18.48
CA GLU A 68 -19.75 -9.28 -17.56
C GLU A 68 -19.98 -10.80 -17.54
N ASN A 69 -19.68 -11.50 -18.65
CA ASN A 69 -19.77 -12.95 -18.74
C ASN A 69 -18.46 -13.68 -18.39
N LEU A 70 -17.43 -12.98 -17.91
CA LEU A 70 -16.12 -13.56 -17.65
C LEU A 70 -15.73 -13.46 -16.17
N ILE A 71 -15.04 -14.48 -15.65
CA ILE A 71 -14.52 -14.53 -14.28
C ILE A 71 -13.14 -15.21 -14.26
N ILE A 72 -12.21 -14.74 -13.42
CA ILE A 72 -10.89 -15.37 -13.26
C ILE A 72 -10.96 -16.45 -12.18
N LEU A 73 -10.61 -17.69 -12.54
CA LEU A 73 -10.53 -18.82 -11.63
C LEU A 73 -9.20 -19.55 -11.78
N CYS A 74 -8.69 -20.15 -10.70
CA CYS A 74 -7.63 -21.14 -10.83
C CYS A 74 -8.18 -22.42 -11.49
N ARG A 75 -7.31 -23.20 -12.15
CA ARG A 75 -7.71 -24.43 -12.85
C ARG A 75 -8.55 -25.40 -12.01
N ASN A 76 -8.28 -25.51 -10.71
CA ASN A 76 -9.05 -26.36 -9.81
C ASN A 76 -10.50 -25.86 -9.64
N CYS A 77 -10.66 -24.58 -9.34
CA CYS A 77 -11.98 -23.97 -9.18
C CYS A 77 -12.74 -23.93 -10.51
N HIS A 78 -12.06 -23.66 -11.62
CA HIS A 78 -12.66 -23.69 -12.96
C HIS A 78 -13.28 -25.06 -13.25
N LYS A 79 -12.52 -26.14 -13.05
CA LYS A 79 -13.01 -27.51 -13.25
C LYS A 79 -14.24 -27.80 -12.38
N ILE A 80 -14.22 -27.42 -11.10
CA ILE A 80 -15.35 -27.62 -10.18
C ILE A 80 -16.58 -26.83 -10.66
N VAL A 81 -16.43 -25.57 -11.06
CA VAL A 81 -17.54 -24.73 -11.51
C VAL A 81 -18.21 -25.31 -12.77
N ASP A 82 -17.44 -25.89 -13.67
CA ASP A 82 -17.96 -26.51 -14.90
C ASP A 82 -18.60 -27.88 -14.65
N GLU A 83 -18.10 -28.65 -13.68
CA GLU A 83 -18.68 -29.96 -13.31
C GLU A 83 -20.02 -29.83 -12.56
N TYR A 84 -20.25 -28.70 -11.86
CA TYR A 84 -21.45 -28.51 -11.02
C TYR A 84 -22.26 -27.25 -11.39
N PRO A 85 -22.82 -27.16 -12.62
CA PRO A 85 -23.53 -25.97 -13.08
C PRO A 85 -24.82 -25.65 -12.31
N ASP A 86 -25.47 -26.67 -11.72
CA ASP A 86 -26.66 -26.50 -10.87
C ASP A 86 -26.32 -25.82 -9.53
N ILE A 87 -25.08 -26.01 -9.04
CA ILE A 87 -24.59 -25.40 -7.80
C ILE A 87 -23.98 -24.03 -8.06
N TYR A 88 -23.27 -23.89 -9.18
CA TYR A 88 -22.65 -22.65 -9.64
C TYR A 88 -23.47 -22.04 -10.77
N THR A 89 -24.68 -21.60 -10.40
CA THR A 89 -25.60 -20.91 -11.31
C THR A 89 -25.01 -19.57 -11.77
N VAL A 90 -25.59 -19.01 -12.83
CA VAL A 90 -25.19 -17.69 -13.36
C VAL A 90 -25.28 -16.61 -12.30
N ASP A 91 -26.36 -16.57 -11.53
CA ASP A 91 -26.54 -15.58 -10.46
C ASP A 91 -25.47 -15.73 -9.38
N LYS A 92 -25.14 -16.97 -9.00
CA LYS A 92 -24.11 -17.23 -7.99
C LYS A 92 -22.73 -16.83 -8.48
N LEU A 93 -22.37 -17.15 -9.72
CA LEU A 93 -21.09 -16.76 -10.31
C LEU A 93 -21.00 -15.25 -10.51
N GLY A 94 -22.11 -14.60 -10.90
CA GLY A 94 -22.20 -13.14 -10.96
C GLY A 94 -21.98 -12.50 -9.58
N LYS A 95 -22.58 -13.07 -8.52
CA LYS A 95 -22.35 -12.62 -7.15
C LYS A 95 -20.90 -12.84 -6.70
N ILE A 96 -20.32 -14.02 -6.95
CA ILE A 96 -18.91 -14.32 -6.63
C ILE A 96 -17.98 -13.33 -7.35
N LYS A 97 -18.22 -13.06 -8.64
CA LYS A 97 -17.46 -12.09 -9.42
C LYS A 97 -17.57 -10.69 -8.78
N HIS A 98 -18.78 -10.24 -8.50
CA HIS A 98 -19.02 -8.92 -7.92
C HIS A 98 -18.35 -8.78 -6.55
N GLU A 99 -18.60 -9.71 -5.62
CA GLU A 99 -17.98 -9.70 -4.29
C GLU A 99 -16.46 -9.77 -4.36
N HIS A 100 -15.92 -10.54 -5.32
CA HIS A 100 -14.49 -10.60 -5.54
C HIS A 100 -13.93 -9.28 -6.04
N GLU A 101 -14.55 -8.66 -7.03
CA GLU A 101 -14.08 -7.39 -7.61
C GLU A 101 -14.22 -6.23 -6.63
N VAL A 102 -15.28 -6.23 -5.80
CA VAL A 102 -15.43 -5.29 -4.67
C VAL A 102 -14.31 -5.52 -3.67
N MET A 103 -14.09 -6.76 -3.21
CA MET A 103 -12.99 -7.06 -2.29
C MET A 103 -11.62 -6.71 -2.88
N ILE A 104 -11.42 -6.91 -4.19
CA ILE A 104 -10.18 -6.53 -4.87
C ILE A 104 -10.06 -5.02 -4.97
N ALA A 105 -11.13 -4.27 -5.23
CA ALA A 105 -11.12 -2.81 -5.21
C ALA A 105 -10.84 -2.26 -3.81
N GLU A 106 -11.53 -2.77 -2.79
CA GLU A 106 -11.29 -2.46 -1.37
C GLU A 106 -9.88 -2.87 -0.93
N ASN A 107 -9.39 -4.03 -1.39
CA ASN A 107 -8.03 -4.43 -1.13
C ASN A 107 -7.00 -3.72 -2.02
N HIS A 108 -7.37 -3.10 -3.14
CA HIS A 108 -6.48 -2.24 -3.93
C HIS A 108 -6.45 -0.81 -3.38
N GLU A 109 -7.49 -0.38 -2.65
CA GLU A 109 -7.36 0.71 -1.67
C GLU A 109 -6.39 0.33 -0.53
N VAL A 110 -6.05 -0.97 -0.39
CA VAL A 110 -5.12 -1.53 0.61
C VAL A 110 -3.86 -2.18 -0.03
N ILE A 111 -3.68 -2.14 -1.36
CA ILE A 111 -2.46 -2.59 -2.06
C ILE A 111 -1.90 -1.39 -2.82
N VAL A 112 -1.62 -0.34 -2.05
CA VAL A 112 -0.33 0.35 -2.16
C VAL A 112 0.70 -0.59 -1.52
N ASP A 113 1.59 -1.13 -2.36
CA ASP A 113 2.89 -1.71 -2.02
C ASP A 113 3.39 -1.23 -0.64
N GLU A 114 3.52 -2.12 0.36
CA GLU A 114 3.99 -1.90 1.76
C GLU A 114 4.51 -0.48 2.12
N THR A 115 3.65 0.52 1.98
CA THR A 115 3.88 1.92 2.32
C THR A 115 2.66 2.34 3.11
N ILE A 116 2.58 1.77 4.31
CA ILE A 116 1.72 2.30 5.36
C ILE A 116 2.25 3.72 5.64
N GLY A 117 1.70 4.69 4.93
CA GLY A 117 1.53 6.00 5.51
C GLY A 117 0.72 5.80 6.77
N LEU A 118 1.30 6.01 7.94
CA LEU A 118 0.59 5.89 9.21
C LEU A 118 -0.57 6.90 9.23
N GLU A 119 -1.81 6.43 9.43
CA GLU A 119 -2.83 7.30 10.03
C GLU A 119 -2.47 7.40 11.51
N THR A 120 -1.67 8.40 11.87
CA THR A 120 -1.19 8.59 13.24
C THR A 120 -1.34 10.04 13.67
N ASP A 121 -1.89 10.23 14.86
CA ASP A 121 -1.87 11.52 15.56
C ASP A 121 -0.49 11.82 16.17
N PHE A 122 0.43 10.85 16.15
CA PHE A 122 1.75 10.93 16.77
C PHE A 122 2.87 10.67 15.77
N LEU A 123 3.86 11.56 15.76
CA LEU A 123 5.10 11.34 15.03
C LEU A 123 6.11 10.67 15.97
N PRO A 124 6.77 9.56 15.57
CA PRO A 124 7.87 8.99 16.34
C PRO A 124 9.12 9.87 16.23
N ARG A 125 9.96 9.83 17.27
CA ARG A 125 11.23 10.55 17.27
C ARG A 125 12.21 9.86 16.31
N ILE A 126 12.85 10.63 15.44
CA ILE A 126 13.93 10.17 14.56
C ILE A 126 15.22 10.13 15.38
N LEU A 127 15.85 8.95 15.47
CA LEU A 127 17.06 8.73 16.26
C LEU A 127 18.26 8.35 15.40
N THR A 128 18.02 7.75 14.25
CA THR A 128 19.06 7.23 13.37
C THR A 128 18.95 7.79 11.95
N GLY A 129 20.06 7.75 11.21
CA GLY A 129 20.06 8.08 9.78
C GLY A 129 19.12 7.17 8.99
N GLN A 130 18.98 5.90 9.39
CA GLN A 130 18.03 4.98 8.79
C GLN A 130 16.59 5.42 9.00
N ASP A 131 16.19 5.84 10.20
CA ASP A 131 14.84 6.34 10.46
C ASP A 131 14.52 7.53 9.55
N LEU A 132 15.51 8.41 9.37
CA LEU A 132 15.39 9.59 8.52
C LEU A 132 15.25 9.20 7.04
N ILE A 133 16.12 8.33 6.52
CA ILE A 133 16.04 7.80 5.14
C ILE A 133 14.69 7.11 4.89
N HIS A 134 14.22 6.29 5.82
CA HIS A 134 12.93 5.62 5.72
C HIS A 134 11.76 6.60 5.73
N THR A 135 11.89 7.71 6.44
CA THR A 135 10.85 8.74 6.50
C THR A 135 10.80 9.53 5.21
N ILE A 136 11.93 10.08 4.76
CA ILE A 136 11.99 11.02 3.62
C ILE A 136 11.89 10.32 2.27
N GLY A 137 12.39 9.08 2.14
CA GLY A 137 12.45 8.36 0.87
C GLY A 137 11.14 7.70 0.44
N LYS A 138 10.06 7.85 1.24
CA LYS A 138 8.75 7.22 0.97
C LYS A 138 7.68 8.21 0.51
N GLY A 139 7.81 9.50 0.81
CA GLY A 139 6.80 10.49 0.47
C GLY A 139 7.00 11.06 -0.93
N LEU A 140 5.88 11.30 -1.61
CA LEU A 140 5.84 12.07 -2.86
C LEU A 140 5.85 13.58 -2.58
N VAL A 141 5.44 13.97 -1.37
CA VAL A 141 5.35 15.36 -0.91
C VAL A 141 5.98 15.46 0.47
N PHE A 142 6.59 16.61 0.73
CA PHE A 142 7.12 16.96 2.06
C PHE A 142 6.19 17.92 2.78
N GLU A 143 6.01 17.68 4.08
CA GLU A 143 5.36 18.60 4.99
C GLU A 143 6.28 18.84 6.18
N PHE A 144 6.58 20.12 6.44
CA PHE A 144 7.53 20.49 7.46
C PHE A 144 6.87 21.36 8.53
N HIS A 145 7.12 21.00 9.78
CA HIS A 145 6.71 21.74 10.96
C HIS A 145 7.94 22.16 11.76
N LYS A 146 7.90 23.37 12.31
CA LYS A 146 8.98 23.97 13.10
C LYS A 146 8.38 24.87 14.19
N PRO A 147 9.14 25.25 15.22
CA PRO A 147 8.68 26.22 16.20
C PRO A 147 8.39 27.59 15.55
N GLU A 148 7.46 28.33 16.15
CA GLU A 148 7.13 29.69 15.70
C GLU A 148 8.14 30.72 16.21
N ASP A 149 8.79 30.44 17.33
CA ASP A 149 9.64 31.35 18.11
C ASP A 149 11.14 31.05 17.90
N LEU A 150 11.63 31.13 16.67
CA LEU A 150 13.04 30.86 16.34
C LEU A 150 13.90 32.12 16.31
N GLU A 151 15.12 32.04 16.83
CA GLU A 151 16.18 32.99 16.53
C GLU A 151 16.70 32.79 15.09
N ASP A 152 17.31 33.82 14.49
CA ASP A 152 17.78 33.78 13.09
C ASP A 152 18.71 32.58 12.80
N TRP A 153 19.61 32.27 13.74
CA TRP A 153 20.54 31.15 13.58
C TRP A 153 19.84 29.79 13.72
N GLU A 154 18.78 29.69 14.55
CA GLU A 154 17.99 28.46 14.67
C GLU A 154 17.15 28.25 13.40
N TYR A 155 16.61 29.33 12.84
CA TYR A 155 15.87 29.30 11.57
C TYR A 155 16.76 28.81 10.43
N GLU A 156 17.97 29.32 10.31
CA GLU A 156 18.95 28.91 9.29
C GLU A 156 19.35 27.44 9.45
N LEU A 157 19.64 27.01 10.68
CA LEU A 157 19.99 25.62 10.99
C LEU A 157 18.87 24.65 10.62
N ILE A 158 17.64 24.97 11.01
CA ILE A 158 16.44 24.18 10.70
C ILE A 158 16.19 24.17 9.18
N GLY A 159 16.27 25.33 8.53
CA GLY A 159 16.07 25.45 7.09
C GLY A 159 17.04 24.58 6.30
N THR A 160 18.33 24.65 6.64
CA THR A 160 19.39 23.84 6.02
C THR A 160 19.11 22.34 6.15
N PHE A 161 18.69 21.88 7.33
CA PHE A 161 18.34 20.48 7.55
C PHE A 161 17.14 20.03 6.72
N LEU A 162 16.07 20.84 6.68
CA LEU A 162 14.84 20.50 5.96
C LEU A 162 15.05 20.51 4.45
N GLU A 163 15.82 21.47 3.93
CA GLU A 163 16.22 21.53 2.52
C GLU A 163 17.01 20.27 2.14
N LEU A 164 18.02 19.91 2.94
CA LEU A 164 18.80 18.69 2.75
C LEU A 164 17.93 17.43 2.75
N CYS A 165 16.92 17.37 3.62
CA CYS A 165 15.94 16.26 3.65
C CYS A 165 15.12 16.18 2.36
N SER A 166 14.64 17.32 1.84
CA SER A 166 13.87 17.36 0.59
C SER A 166 14.74 16.95 -0.60
N GLU A 167 15.95 17.51 -0.71
CA GLU A 167 16.87 17.24 -1.82
C GLU A 167 17.24 15.76 -1.91
N TRP A 168 17.66 15.14 -0.79
CA TRP A 168 17.96 13.71 -0.79
C TRP A 168 16.68 12.89 -0.99
N GLY A 169 15.59 13.28 -0.33
CA GLY A 169 14.28 12.65 -0.45
C GLY A 169 13.83 12.42 -1.89
N GLU A 170 13.93 13.45 -2.72
CA GLU A 170 13.51 13.43 -4.13
C GLU A 170 14.34 12.48 -5.01
N ILE A 171 15.61 12.25 -4.68
CA ILE A 171 16.53 11.46 -5.53
C ILE A 171 16.85 10.08 -4.96
N LEU A 172 16.45 9.77 -3.72
CA LEU A 172 16.82 8.54 -3.01
C LEU A 172 16.44 7.25 -3.77
N SER A 173 15.32 7.27 -4.50
CA SER A 173 14.87 6.15 -5.32
C SER A 173 15.86 5.81 -6.44
N ASP A 174 16.50 6.84 -7.00
CA ASP A 174 17.35 6.77 -8.18
C ASP A 174 18.82 6.52 -7.84
N LEU A 175 19.17 6.68 -6.56
CA LEU A 175 20.54 6.48 -6.08
C LEU A 175 20.91 4.99 -5.96
N PRO A 176 22.14 4.62 -6.37
CA PRO A 176 22.70 3.30 -6.05
C PRO A 176 22.91 3.17 -4.54
N ILE A 177 23.10 1.93 -4.05
CA ILE A 177 23.27 1.61 -2.62
C ILE A 177 24.30 2.52 -1.93
N LYS A 178 25.45 2.78 -2.56
CA LYS A 178 26.48 3.66 -2.01
C LYS A 178 25.98 5.10 -1.84
N GLY A 179 25.23 5.63 -2.81
CA GLY A 179 24.67 6.97 -2.74
C GLY A 179 23.68 7.13 -1.58
N ARG A 180 22.94 6.06 -1.24
CA ARG A 180 22.06 6.06 -0.05
C ARG A 180 22.85 6.15 1.25
N PHE A 181 24.03 5.51 1.34
CA PHE A 181 24.92 5.67 2.51
C PHE A 181 25.53 7.08 2.59
N ASP A 182 25.85 7.68 1.46
CA ASP A 182 26.35 9.06 1.42
C ASP A 182 25.26 10.04 1.89
N ALA A 183 24.01 9.84 1.46
CA ALA A 183 22.84 10.59 1.93
C ALA A 183 22.61 10.42 3.44
N GLU A 184 22.60 9.17 3.92
CA GLU A 184 22.45 8.86 5.34
C GLU A 184 23.51 9.56 6.20
N ARG A 185 24.77 9.56 5.72
CA ARG A 185 25.88 10.22 6.41
C ARG A 185 25.75 11.74 6.45
N ALA A 186 25.26 12.37 5.37
CA ALA A 186 25.02 13.81 5.33
C ALA A 186 23.89 14.20 6.31
N LEU A 187 22.77 13.48 6.24
CA LEU A 187 21.60 13.75 7.06
C LEU A 187 21.83 13.52 8.55
N ILE A 188 22.57 12.46 8.93
CA ILE A 188 22.84 12.18 10.36
C ILE A 188 23.79 13.22 10.98
N LYS A 189 24.60 13.90 10.18
CA LYS A 189 25.45 15.00 10.65
C LYS A 189 24.56 16.16 11.10
N GLU A 190 23.66 16.60 10.23
CA GLU A 190 22.75 17.72 10.51
C GLU A 190 21.76 17.38 11.65
N LEU A 191 21.28 16.14 11.71
CA LEU A 191 20.42 15.67 12.81
C LEU A 191 21.10 15.86 14.19
N LYS A 192 22.40 15.59 14.28
CA LYS A 192 23.18 15.77 15.52
C LYS A 192 23.44 17.24 15.85
N GLU A 193 23.56 18.08 14.83
CA GLU A 193 23.71 19.52 15.02
C GLU A 193 22.42 20.12 15.60
N LEU A 194 21.24 19.72 15.08
CA LEU A 194 19.95 20.06 15.67
C LEU A 194 19.81 19.57 17.11
N GLU A 195 20.21 18.33 17.41
CA GLU A 195 20.16 17.81 18.78
C GLU A 195 21.06 18.58 19.74
N SER A 196 22.24 18.98 19.28
CA SER A 196 23.17 19.83 20.05
C SER A 196 22.62 21.24 20.28
N ALA A 197 21.77 21.73 19.37
CA ALA A 197 21.05 22.99 19.48
C ALA A 197 19.73 22.88 20.27
N HIS A 198 19.52 21.77 21.00
CA HIS A 198 18.31 21.53 21.81
C HIS A 198 17.01 21.38 21.02
N PHE A 199 17.09 20.81 19.82
CA PHE A 199 15.92 20.36 19.05
C PHE A 199 15.84 18.83 18.97
N TYR A 200 14.61 18.33 18.78
CA TYR A 200 14.35 16.96 18.38
C TYR A 200 13.60 16.96 17.06
N VAL A 201 13.88 15.94 16.24
CA VAL A 201 13.20 15.71 14.98
C VAL A 201 12.27 14.52 15.16
N PHE A 202 11.03 14.71 14.76
CA PHE A 202 10.00 13.68 14.70
C PHE A 202 9.55 13.55 13.26
N GLY A 203 9.19 12.35 12.83
CA GLY A 203 8.72 12.20 11.47
C GLY A 203 8.15 10.84 11.16
N ALA A 204 7.27 10.84 10.17
CA ALA A 204 6.62 9.65 9.64
C ALA A 204 6.27 9.88 8.18
N ASN A 205 6.16 8.79 7.45
CA ASN A 205 5.40 8.80 6.22
C ASN A 205 3.93 8.58 6.60
N ILE A 206 3.04 9.46 6.13
CA ILE A 206 1.59 9.37 6.35
C ILE A 206 0.86 9.44 5.03
N SER A 207 -0.34 8.87 4.97
CA SER A 207 -1.17 8.91 3.78
C SER A 207 -2.19 10.04 3.93
N LYS A 208 -2.20 11.03 3.04
CA LYS A 208 -3.20 12.12 3.07
C LYS A 208 -4.06 12.09 1.81
N SER A 209 -5.38 12.09 2.01
CA SER A 209 -6.34 12.40 0.94
C SER A 209 -6.46 13.93 0.79
N VAL A 210 -6.21 14.48 -0.40
CA VAL A 210 -6.41 15.91 -0.67
C VAL A 210 -7.88 16.13 -1.04
N PRO A 211 -8.69 16.86 -0.23
CA PRO A 211 -10.15 16.90 -0.41
C PRO A 211 -10.63 17.76 -1.58
N GLU A 212 -9.74 18.54 -2.21
CA GLU A 212 -10.13 19.46 -3.27
C GLU A 212 -10.21 18.74 -4.62
N GLN A 213 -11.45 18.45 -5.04
CA GLN A 213 -11.87 18.00 -6.38
C GLN A 213 -11.87 16.49 -6.66
N GLY A 214 -12.60 15.72 -5.84
CA GLY A 214 -13.21 14.44 -6.25
C GLY A 214 -12.22 13.33 -6.63
N PHE A 215 -12.04 12.36 -5.72
CA PHE A 215 -11.19 11.18 -5.88
C PHE A 215 -9.75 11.51 -6.34
N VAL A 216 -8.91 11.82 -5.37
CA VAL A 216 -7.46 11.79 -5.53
C VAL A 216 -6.95 10.60 -4.72
N ASP A 217 -6.15 9.73 -5.36
CA ASP A 217 -5.46 8.64 -4.66
C ASP A 217 -4.72 9.20 -3.43
N PRO A 218 -4.70 8.49 -2.29
CA PRO A 218 -3.97 8.94 -1.12
C PRO A 218 -2.50 9.18 -1.49
N VAL A 219 -1.99 10.37 -1.17
CA VAL A 219 -0.60 10.72 -1.45
C VAL A 219 0.22 10.44 -0.20
N GLY A 220 1.33 9.70 -0.36
CA GLY A 220 2.32 9.55 0.69
C GLY A 220 3.00 10.88 0.97
N VAL A 221 2.87 11.38 2.20
CA VAL A 221 3.47 12.63 2.67
C VAL A 221 4.55 12.30 3.70
N SER A 222 5.78 12.73 3.44
CA SER A 222 6.87 12.72 4.40
C SER A 222 6.71 13.91 5.33
N VAL A 223 6.24 13.66 6.55
CA VAL A 223 6.10 14.71 7.57
C VAL A 223 7.36 14.72 8.43
N LEU A 224 8.02 15.87 8.53
CA LEU A 224 9.06 16.13 9.53
C LEU A 224 8.60 17.28 10.43
N SER A 225 8.67 17.07 11.73
CA SER A 225 8.39 18.08 12.74
C SER A 225 9.61 18.26 13.63
N ILE A 226 10.09 19.49 13.70
CA ILE A 226 11.20 19.88 14.56
C ILE A 226 10.60 20.62 15.75
N VAL A 227 10.96 20.18 16.95
CA VAL A 227 10.44 20.73 18.21
C VAL A 227 11.58 20.96 19.21
N ARG A 228 11.41 21.91 20.12
CA ARG A 228 12.36 22.11 21.21
C ARG A 228 12.35 20.91 22.15
N GLN A 229 13.49 20.54 22.74
CA GLN A 229 13.58 19.37 23.63
C GLN A 229 12.70 19.44 24.89
N ASN A 230 12.31 20.64 25.27
CA ASN A 230 11.42 20.94 26.40
C ASN A 230 9.96 21.19 25.97
N ASP A 231 9.61 20.95 24.72
CA ASP A 231 8.24 21.15 24.23
C ASP A 231 7.27 20.23 25.01
N PRO A 232 6.21 20.79 25.61
CA PRO A 232 5.26 20.03 26.44
C PRO A 232 4.44 19.01 25.65
N GLN A 233 4.41 19.09 24.31
CA GLN A 233 3.72 18.13 23.46
C GLN A 233 4.51 16.83 23.29
N ILE A 234 5.78 16.79 23.72
CA ILE A 234 6.59 15.58 23.67
C ILE A 234 6.11 14.60 24.76
N ILE A 235 5.48 13.51 24.31
CA ILE A 235 5.15 12.37 25.17
C ILE A 235 6.38 11.48 25.28
N ARG A 236 6.85 11.27 26.51
CA ARG A 236 7.96 10.36 26.80
C ARG A 236 7.39 9.04 27.32
N ILE A 237 7.68 7.95 26.62
CA ILE A 237 7.24 6.61 26.99
C ILE A 237 8.44 5.89 27.60
N ASP A 238 8.32 5.47 28.87
CA ASP A 238 9.26 4.52 29.48
C ASP A 238 8.71 3.11 29.34
N PHE A 239 9.32 2.32 28.46
CA PHE A 239 8.91 0.94 28.22
C PHE A 239 9.07 0.04 29.44
N ASN A 240 9.99 0.34 30.36
CA ASN A 240 10.15 -0.45 31.59
C ASN A 240 9.01 -0.20 32.59
N GLU A 241 8.42 1.00 32.59
CA GLU A 241 7.21 1.26 33.38
C GLU A 241 5.97 0.66 32.72
N LEU A 242 5.93 0.65 31.39
CA LEU A 242 4.84 0.05 30.62
C LEU A 242 4.77 -1.47 30.83
N GLU A 243 5.90 -2.17 30.80
CA GLU A 243 5.97 -3.62 31.07
C GLU A 243 5.52 -3.96 32.49
N LYS A 244 5.90 -3.17 33.50
CA LYS A 244 5.43 -3.36 34.89
C LYS A 244 3.91 -3.20 35.03
N MET A 245 3.31 -2.25 34.32
CA MET A 245 1.86 -2.05 34.32
C MET A 245 1.10 -3.22 33.66
N ILE A 246 1.70 -3.87 32.67
CA ILE A 246 1.13 -5.06 32.01
C ILE A 246 1.23 -6.27 32.94
N ASP A 247 2.38 -6.49 33.58
CA ASP A 247 2.60 -7.60 34.52
C ASP A 247 1.72 -7.50 35.78
N ASP A 248 1.52 -6.30 36.32
CA ASP A 248 0.63 -6.09 37.48
C ASP A 248 -0.85 -6.39 37.14
N SER A 249 -1.25 -6.22 35.87
CA SER A 249 -2.62 -6.51 35.42
C SER A 249 -2.92 -8.01 35.28
N ASP A 250 -1.92 -8.82 34.93
CA ASP A 250 -2.03 -10.28 34.81
C ASP A 250 -1.92 -11.01 36.17
N SER A 251 -1.46 -10.33 37.22
CA SER A 251 -1.37 -10.87 38.60
C SER A 251 -2.70 -10.85 39.38
N SER A 252 -3.78 -10.38 38.74
CA SER A 252 -5.10 -10.15 39.38
C SER A 252 -6.19 -11.19 39.06
N TYR A 253 -5.83 -12.34 38.47
CA TYR A 253 -6.74 -13.48 38.20
C TYR A 253 -6.40 -14.74 39.00
#